data_AF-A0A8J4PS39-F1
#
_entry.id   AF-A0A8J4PS39-F1
#
_cell.length_a   1.000
_cell.length_b   1.000
_cell.length_c   1.000
_cell.angle_alpha   90.00
_cell.angle_beta   90.00
_cell.angle_gamma   90.00
#
_symmetry.space_group_name_H-M   'P 1'
#
loop_
_entity.id
_entity.type
_entity.pdbx_description
1 polymer ?
#
loop_
_entity_poly.entity_id
_entity_poly.type
_entity_poly.pdbx_seq_one_letter_code
_entity_poly.pdbx_strand_id
1 'polypeptide(L)'
;MNKVEEIIEPFDDLSGVGAPFKRESEVDYFARRAREQEETRQVFLKEGIKGGIYVCAATAGFILAGSLISHKFRKTISYNIRTFIISSGFIAGFWVWGETASLKFIKSRLHNQMVRHYNEPETQSP
;
A
#
# COMPACT_ATOMS: atom_id res chain seq x y z
N MET A 1 3.46 -6.72 40.01
CA MET A 1 4.57 -6.37 39.10
C MET A 1 3.95 -5.99 37.77
N ASN A 2 3.91 -4.69 37.46
CA ASN A 2 3.45 -4.20 36.16
C ASN A 2 4.51 -4.59 35.12
N LYS A 3 4.17 -5.51 34.21
CA LYS A 3 4.98 -5.73 33.01
C LYS A 3 4.87 -4.46 32.18
N VAL A 4 5.99 -3.76 32.04
CA VAL A 4 6.14 -2.70 31.06
C VAL A 4 5.98 -3.39 29.70
N GLU A 5 4.86 -3.13 29.01
CA GLU A 5 4.74 -3.44 27.59
C GLU A 5 5.84 -2.64 26.89
N GLU A 6 6.93 -3.31 26.53
CA GLU A 6 7.89 -2.75 25.58
C GLU A 6 7.14 -2.53 24.27
N ILE A 7 6.91 -1.26 23.97
CA ILE A 7 6.40 -0.82 22.67
C ILE A 7 7.53 -1.09 21.69
N ILE A 8 7.49 -2.27 21.06
CA ILE A 8 8.41 -2.63 19.99
C ILE A 8 8.10 -1.71 18.80
N GLU A 9 9.00 -0.76 18.52
CA GLU A 9 8.90 0.13 17.37
C GLU A 9 8.72 -0.69 16.08
N PRO A 10 7.94 -0.20 15.11
CA PRO A 10 7.74 -0.91 13.85
C PRO A 10 9.08 -0.97 13.11
N PHE A 11 9.78 -2.10 13.22
CA PHE A 11 11.01 -2.35 12.48
C PHE A 11 10.71 -2.20 10.98
N ASP A 12 11.30 -1.18 10.35
CA ASP A 12 11.06 -0.87 8.93
C ASP A 12 11.76 -1.84 7.97
N ASP A 13 12.51 -2.85 8.46
CA ASP A 13 13.15 -3.80 7.56
C ASP A 13 13.57 -5.12 8.25
N LEU A 14 13.12 -6.27 7.71
CA LEU A 14 13.62 -7.61 8.06
C LEU A 14 15.05 -7.87 7.52
N SER A 15 15.70 -6.87 6.94
CA SER A 15 17.08 -6.91 6.48
C SER A 15 18.08 -6.38 7.52
N GLY A 16 17.60 -5.82 8.63
CA GLY A 16 18.43 -5.25 9.68
C GLY A 16 19.21 -6.30 10.48
N VAL A 17 20.30 -5.86 11.11
CA VAL A 17 21.26 -6.69 11.86
C VAL A 17 20.61 -7.49 13.02
N GLY A 18 19.38 -7.13 13.43
CA GLY A 18 18.60 -7.81 14.48
C GLY A 18 17.47 -8.73 13.97
N ALA A 19 17.34 -8.94 12.66
CA ALA A 19 16.29 -9.81 12.13
C ALA A 19 16.60 -11.29 12.40
N PRO A 20 15.60 -12.13 12.77
CA PRO A 20 15.82 -13.54 13.06
C PRO A 20 16.38 -14.27 11.83
N PHE A 21 17.54 -14.92 11.99
CA PHE A 21 18.19 -15.72 10.95
C PHE A 21 17.33 -16.92 10.58
N LYS A 22 16.52 -16.79 9.53
CA LYS A 22 15.77 -17.90 8.96
C LYS A 22 16.72 -18.68 8.04
N ARG A 23 17.21 -19.84 8.49
CA ARG A 23 17.94 -20.79 7.63
C ARG A 23 16.95 -21.42 6.66
N GLU A 24 16.78 -20.79 5.50
CA GLU A 24 15.90 -21.24 4.44
C GLU A 24 16.75 -21.65 3.23
N SER A 25 16.33 -22.71 2.53
CA SER A 25 16.93 -23.07 1.25
C SER A 25 16.70 -21.94 0.24
N GLU A 26 17.67 -21.70 -0.64
CA GLU A 26 17.58 -20.65 -1.67
C GLU A 26 16.30 -20.79 -2.52
N VAL A 27 15.90 -22.03 -2.83
CA VAL A 27 14.68 -22.35 -3.58
C VAL A 27 13.42 -21.94 -2.81
N ASP A 28 13.37 -22.20 -1.51
CA ASP A 28 12.23 -21.86 -0.66
C ASP A 28 12.13 -20.34 -0.45
N TYR A 29 13.27 -19.65 -0.34
CA TYR A 29 13.33 -18.20 -0.26
C TYR A 29 12.73 -17.52 -1.51
N PHE A 30 13.14 -17.94 -2.71
CA PHE A 30 12.60 -17.37 -3.95
C PHE A 30 11.13 -17.72 -4.15
N ALA A 31 10.71 -18.94 -3.83
CA ALA A 31 9.31 -19.34 -3.89
C ALA A 31 8.44 -18.50 -2.93
N ARG A 32 8.92 -18.23 -1.71
CA ARG A 32 8.22 -17.35 -0.77
C ARG A 32 8.16 -15.92 -1.28
N ARG A 33 9.27 -15.36 -1.76
CA ARG A 33 9.33 -13.98 -2.28
C ARG A 33 8.41 -13.78 -3.47
N ALA A 34 8.30 -14.77 -4.37
CA ALA A 34 7.37 -14.72 -5.49
C ALA A 34 5.90 -14.68 -5.02
N ARG A 35 5.52 -15.49 -4.03
CA ARG A 35 4.17 -15.44 -3.43
C ARG A 35 3.90 -14.10 -2.74
N GLU A 36 4.87 -13.59 -1.98
CA GLU A 36 4.78 -12.30 -1.29
C GLU A 36 4.58 -11.13 -2.24
N GLN A 37 5.32 -11.13 -3.36
CA GLN A 37 5.17 -10.13 -4.40
C GLN A 37 3.77 -10.20 -5.04
N GLU A 38 3.27 -11.40 -5.32
CA GLU A 38 1.96 -11.56 -5.95
C GLU A 38 0.82 -11.12 -4.99
N GLU A 39 0.88 -11.49 -3.71
CA GLU A 39 -0.10 -11.04 -2.70
C GLU A 39 -0.09 -9.52 -2.54
N THR A 40 1.10 -8.92 -2.45
CA THR A 40 1.26 -7.46 -2.32
C THR A 40 0.75 -6.76 -3.58
N ARG A 41 1.04 -7.31 -4.76
CA ARG A 41 0.58 -6.78 -6.05
C ARG A 41 -0.95 -6.82 -6.15
N GLN A 42 -1.59 -7.89 -5.71
CA GLN A 42 -3.05 -7.98 -5.72
C GLN A 42 -3.70 -6.93 -4.81
N VAL A 43 -3.15 -6.72 -3.61
CA VAL A 43 -3.62 -5.67 -2.70
C VAL A 43 -3.42 -4.28 -3.31
N PHE A 44 -2.23 -4.02 -3.87
CA PHE A 44 -1.90 -2.77 -4.54
C PHE A 44 -2.87 -2.46 -5.69
N LEU A 45 -3.11 -3.44 -6.57
CA LEU A 45 -4.01 -3.27 -7.72
C LEU A 45 -5.45 -3.03 -7.28
N LYS A 46 -5.95 -3.78 -6.29
CA LYS A 46 -7.33 -3.67 -5.82
C LYS A 46 -7.61 -2.33 -5.15
N GLU A 47 -6.78 -1.94 -4.19
CA GLU A 47 -6.95 -0.65 -3.51
C GLU A 47 -6.54 0.52 -4.40
N GLY A 48 -5.58 0.34 -5.29
CA GLY A 48 -5.21 1.31 -6.30
C GLY A 48 -6.40 1.61 -7.24
N ILE A 49 -7.03 0.61 -7.85
CA ILE A 49 -8.20 0.85 -8.72
C ILE A 49 -9.29 1.63 -7.98
N LYS A 50 -9.55 1.26 -6.72
CA LYS A 50 -10.51 1.96 -5.86
C LYS A 50 -10.13 3.41 -5.62
N GLY A 51 -8.88 3.70 -5.25
CA GLY A 51 -8.38 5.07 -5.08
C GLY A 51 -8.43 5.88 -6.38
N GLY A 52 -8.04 5.28 -7.50
CA GLY A 52 -8.11 5.88 -8.81
C GLY A 52 -9.54 6.26 -9.20
N ILE A 53 -10.53 5.38 -8.96
CA ILE A 53 -11.94 5.67 -9.22
C ILE A 53 -12.43 6.83 -8.36
N TYR A 54 -12.12 6.86 -7.05
CA TYR A 54 -12.58 7.95 -6.18
C TYR A 54 -12.03 9.31 -6.60
N VAL A 55 -10.72 9.37 -6.87
CA VAL A 55 -10.11 10.62 -7.31
C VAL A 55 -10.66 11.01 -8.68
N CYS A 56 -10.72 10.09 -9.64
CA CYS A 56 -11.31 10.32 -10.96
C CYS A 56 -12.73 10.89 -10.88
N ALA A 57 -13.59 10.30 -10.04
CA ALA A 57 -14.95 10.78 -9.83
C ALA A 57 -14.99 12.20 -9.22
N ALA A 58 -14.13 12.47 -8.23
CA ALA A 58 -14.01 13.80 -7.63
C ALA A 58 -13.53 14.84 -8.65
N THR A 59 -12.50 14.54 -9.44
CA THR A 59 -11.96 15.46 -10.45
C THR A 59 -12.96 15.70 -11.59
N ALA A 60 -13.65 14.65 -12.04
CA ALA A 60 -14.70 14.77 -13.04
C ALA A 60 -15.87 15.63 -12.53
N GLY A 61 -16.30 15.41 -11.28
CA GLY A 61 -17.32 16.23 -10.62
C GLY A 61 -16.93 17.70 -10.54
N PHE A 62 -15.68 18.00 -10.16
CA PHE A 62 -15.15 19.36 -10.11
C PHE A 62 -15.14 20.04 -11.49
N ILE A 63 -14.68 19.33 -12.52
CA ILE A 63 -14.66 19.84 -13.90
C ILE A 63 -16.07 20.09 -14.42
N LEU A 64 -17.01 19.20 -14.12
CA LEU A 64 -18.41 19.34 -14.50
C LEU A 64 -19.04 20.55 -13.82
N ALA A 65 -18.87 20.69 -12.51
CA ALA A 65 -19.36 21.84 -11.74
C ALA A 65 -18.76 23.16 -12.27
N GLY A 66 -17.45 23.21 -12.49
CA GLY A 66 -16.78 24.38 -13.06
C GLY A 66 -17.27 24.72 -14.48
N SER A 67 -17.59 23.70 -15.29
CA SER A 67 -18.14 23.87 -16.63
C SER A 67 -19.58 24.38 -16.64
N LEU A 68 -20.39 24.02 -15.63
CA LEU A 68 -21.78 24.47 -15.49
C LEU A 68 -21.87 25.89 -14.93
N ILE A 69 -20.97 26.25 -13.99
CA ILE A 69 -20.99 27.56 -13.32
C ILE A 69 -20.35 28.66 -14.17
N SER A 70 -19.32 28.36 -14.97
CA SER A 70 -18.52 29.38 -15.67
C SER A 70 -18.40 29.15 -17.17
N HIS A 71 -18.96 30.08 -17.95
CA HIS A 71 -18.78 30.13 -19.41
C HIS A 71 -17.31 30.34 -19.84
N LYS A 72 -16.51 31.04 -19.02
CA LYS A 72 -15.06 31.20 -19.30
C LYS A 72 -14.33 29.87 -19.16
N PHE A 73 -14.61 29.11 -18.11
CA PHE A 73 -14.02 27.79 -17.88
C PHE A 73 -14.30 26.83 -19.04
N ARG A 74 -15.52 26.87 -19.57
CA ARG A 74 -15.93 26.05 -20.72
C ARG A 74 -15.16 26.36 -22.00
N LYS A 75 -14.75 27.62 -22.21
CA LYS A 75 -13.97 28.07 -23.38
C LYS A 75 -12.46 27.90 -23.19
N THR A 76 -11.95 28.07 -21.97
CA THR A 76 -10.51 27.98 -21.67
C THR A 76 -10.01 26.53 -21.60
N ILE A 77 -10.79 25.61 -21.03
CA ILE A 77 -10.40 24.21 -20.89
C ILE A 77 -11.05 23.37 -21.98
N SER A 78 -10.25 23.00 -22.98
CA SER A 78 -10.67 22.10 -24.06
C SER A 78 -10.97 20.69 -23.54
N TYR A 79 -11.71 19.91 -24.32
CA TYR A 79 -12.06 18.53 -23.96
C TYR A 79 -10.81 17.68 -23.67
N ASN A 80 -9.74 17.87 -24.46
CA ASN A 80 -8.47 17.16 -24.27
C ASN A 80 -7.83 17.44 -22.91
N ILE A 81 -7.85 18.70 -22.46
CA ILE A 81 -7.28 19.09 -21.15
C ILE A 81 -8.12 18.50 -20.02
N ARG A 82 -9.46 18.45 -20.15
CA ARG A 82 -10.33 17.83 -19.15
C ARG A 82 -10.02 16.34 -19.02
N THR A 83 -9.94 15.63 -20.14
CA THR A 83 -9.60 14.20 -20.15
C THR A 83 -8.23 13.96 -19.52
N PHE A 84 -7.24 14.78 -19.86
CA PHE A 84 -5.89 14.70 -19.28
C PHE A 84 -5.88 14.90 -17.76
N ILE A 85 -6.62 15.87 -17.24
CA ILE A 85 -6.73 16.12 -15.79
C ILE A 85 -7.40 14.92 -15.10
N ILE A 86 -8.48 14.39 -15.67
CA ILE A 86 -9.21 13.25 -15.11
C ILE A 86 -8.34 11.99 -15.11
N SER A 87 -7.66 11.68 -16.22
CA SER A 87 -6.76 10.53 -16.30
C SER A 87 -5.57 10.66 -15.36
N SER A 88 -4.99 11.86 -15.23
CA SER A 88 -3.89 12.10 -14.28
C SER A 88 -4.36 11.94 -12.84
N GLY A 89 -5.56 12.41 -12.51
CA GLY A 89 -6.18 12.20 -11.19
C GLY A 89 -6.40 10.72 -10.90
N PHE A 90 -6.85 9.93 -11.89
CA PHE A 90 -6.98 8.49 -11.74
C PHE A 90 -5.63 7.82 -11.42
N ILE A 91 -4.58 8.13 -12.18
CA ILE A 91 -3.25 7.54 -11.98
C ILE A 91 -2.69 7.92 -10.61
N ALA A 92 -2.82 9.18 -10.21
CA ALA A 92 -2.36 9.65 -8.91
C ALA A 92 -3.12 8.97 -7.76
N GLY A 93 -4.45 8.91 -7.84
CA GLY A 93 -5.27 8.20 -6.85
C GLY A 93 -4.96 6.71 -6.80
N PHE A 94 -4.72 6.11 -7.96
CA PHE A 94 -4.33 4.71 -8.06
C PHE A 94 -3.01 4.43 -7.35
N TRP A 95 -2.01 5.26 -7.60
CA TRP A 95 -0.70 5.06 -7.00
C TRP A 95 -0.72 5.28 -5.49
N VAL A 96 -1.29 6.39 -5.02
CA VAL A 96 -1.31 6.75 -3.58
C VAL A 96 -2.05 5.70 -2.76
N TRP A 97 -3.24 5.26 -3.17
CA TRP A 97 -3.98 4.25 -2.43
C TRP A 97 -3.35 2.87 -2.55
N GLY A 98 -2.85 2.50 -3.73
CA GLY A 98 -2.16 1.24 -3.93
C GLY A 98 -0.93 1.13 -3.03
N GLU A 99 -0.08 2.15 -3.03
CA GLU A 99 1.16 2.21 -2.24
C GLU A 99 0.88 2.25 -0.74
N THR A 100 -0.11 3.04 -0.32
CA THR A 100 -0.49 3.09 1.11
C THR A 100 -1.02 1.74 1.59
N ALA A 101 -1.80 1.04 0.77
CA ALA A 101 -2.35 -0.27 1.11
C ALA A 101 -1.28 -1.36 1.11
N SER A 102 -0.37 -1.36 0.13
CA SER A 102 0.73 -2.32 0.06
C SER A 102 1.68 -2.15 1.24
N LEU A 103 2.04 -0.91 1.60
CA LEU A 103 2.87 -0.62 2.77
C LEU A 103 2.20 -1.07 4.07
N LYS A 104 0.90 -0.80 4.26
CA LYS A 104 0.15 -1.27 5.43
C LYS A 104 0.09 -2.79 5.50
N PHE A 105 -0.11 -3.46 4.35
CA PHE A 105 -0.13 -4.91 4.29
C PHE A 105 1.23 -5.52 4.67
N ILE A 106 2.33 -4.98 4.13
CA ILE A 106 3.70 -5.40 4.46
C ILE A 106 3.96 -5.18 5.97
N LYS A 107 3.63 -4.00 6.50
CA LYS A 107 3.81 -3.68 7.93
C LYS A 107 2.99 -4.60 8.84
N SER A 108 1.74 -4.88 8.49
CA SER A 108 0.88 -5.78 9.28
C SER A 108 1.39 -7.23 9.24
N ARG A 109 1.82 -7.72 8.08
CA ARG A 109 2.42 -9.05 7.95
C ARG A 109 3.69 -9.17 8.77
N LEU A 110 4.55 -8.16 8.68
CA LEU A 110 5.80 -8.08 9.42
C LEU A 110 5.56 -8.10 10.94
N HIS A 111 4.63 -7.27 11.41
CA HIS A 111 4.21 -7.27 12.81
C HIS A 111 3.71 -8.65 13.27
N ASN A 112 2.86 -9.32 12.49
CA ASN A 112 2.34 -10.65 12.83
C ASN A 112 3.45 -11.71 12.89
N GLN A 113 4.44 -11.65 12.00
CA GLN A 113 5.60 -12.55 12.04
C GLN A 113 6.44 -12.33 13.30
N MET A 114 6.60 -11.09 13.73
CA MET A 114 7.32 -10.77 14.98
C MET A 114 6.55 -11.19 16.22
N VAL A 115 5.27 -10.85 16.32
CA VAL A 115 4.40 -11.30 17.42
C VAL A 115 4.47 -12.81 17.54
N ARG A 116 4.43 -13.54 16.43
CA ARG A 116 4.59 -14.99 16.42
C ARG A 116 5.97 -15.44 16.92
N HIS A 117 7.04 -14.82 16.44
CA HIS A 117 8.41 -15.17 16.84
C HIS A 117 8.69 -14.91 18.34
N TYR A 118 8.14 -13.83 18.91
CA TYR A 118 8.36 -13.44 20.30
C TYR A 118 7.34 -14.04 21.28
N ASN A 119 6.13 -14.40 20.83
CA ASN A 119 5.04 -14.87 21.71
C ASN A 119 4.66 -16.34 21.55
N GLU A 120 5.17 -17.10 20.57
CA GLU A 120 5.04 -18.56 20.61
C GLU A 120 6.06 -19.15 21.61
N PRO A 121 5.61 -19.77 22.72
CA PRO A 121 6.52 -20.53 23.57
C PRO A 121 6.86 -21.85 22.87
N GLU A 122 8.16 -22.21 22.87
CA GLU A 122 8.77 -23.46 22.33
C GLU A 122 9.03 -23.42 20.81
N THR A 123 10.27 -23.35 20.31
CA THR A 123 11.35 -24.32 20.51
C THR A 123 12.73 -23.65 20.67
N GLN A 124 13.10 -23.29 21.90
CA GLN A 124 14.47 -23.54 22.35
C GLN A 124 14.51 -25.01 22.77
N SER A 125 14.78 -25.90 21.83
CA SER A 125 15.25 -27.25 22.15
C SER A 125 16.75 -27.27 21.82
N PRO A 126 17.57 -27.95 22.65
CA PRO A 126 19.01 -27.73 22.81
C PRO A 126 19.84 -27.87 21.52
#